data_AF-C4KEQ1-F1
#
_entry.id   AF-C4KEQ1-F1
#
_cell.length_a   1.000
_cell.length_b   1.000
_cell.length_c   1.000
_cell.angle_alpha   90.00
_cell.angle_beta   90.00
_cell.angle_gamma   90.00
#
_symmetry.space_group_name_H-M   'P 1'
#
loop_
_entity.id
_entity.type
_entity.pdbx_description
1 polymer ?
#
loop_
_entity_poly.entity_id
_entity_poly.type
_entity_poly.pdbx_seq_one_letter_code
_entity_poly.pdbx_strand_id
1 'polypeptide(L)'
;MSNSPFFLDYLEDGLVDWNRALDAKELIKNKYEKLLKEGLISKEELERYEYRKIYDLQQATEKISKGLLLIYAGIILLPFLIVAEIRNFDVRHPREMQEILNSAEKFIRKSIDLNDIEKLGHEPVKVSNLKELLELTQHSYRRYLGITDLAKCLKSIENFITSSLKNKKWKTLWEIVKTCEKSFNFSQFSQEVLQFLKRCISGDEEACKKLNLSDEKLSNLLENPYIIRFSLIMAESSIKEFLDMILLTSYLEPLSTASRYSVSIDNTRRELLEDVKENQDNIMSFLEVKNTDY
;
A
#
# COMPACT_ATOMS: atom_id res chain seq x y z
N MET A 1 -22.96 10.33 -19.83
CA MET A 1 -21.54 10.30 -19.44
C MET A 1 -21.39 9.10 -18.54
N SER A 2 -20.58 8.11 -18.93
CA SER A 2 -20.38 6.92 -18.09
C SER A 2 -19.70 7.35 -16.81
N ASN A 3 -20.32 7.04 -15.66
CA ASN A 3 -19.69 7.19 -14.35
C ASN A 3 -18.51 6.21 -14.29
N SER A 4 -17.33 6.66 -14.71
CA SER A 4 -16.09 6.00 -14.34
C SER A 4 -16.10 5.85 -12.81
N PRO A 5 -15.79 4.66 -12.26
CA PRO A 5 -15.60 4.55 -10.83
C PRO A 5 -14.49 5.53 -10.43
N PHE A 6 -14.80 6.56 -9.64
CA PHE A 6 -13.88 7.62 -9.16
C PHE A 6 -12.51 7.13 -8.65
N PHE A 7 -12.43 5.87 -8.21
CA PHE A 7 -11.18 5.16 -7.95
C PHE A 7 -10.21 5.19 -9.15
N LEU A 8 -10.70 4.85 -10.35
CA LEU A 8 -9.93 4.84 -11.58
C LEU A 8 -9.46 6.25 -11.93
N ASP A 9 -10.28 7.28 -11.71
CA ASP A 9 -9.91 8.66 -12.01
C ASP A 9 -8.69 9.11 -11.19
N TYR A 10 -8.64 8.79 -9.88
CA TYR A 10 -7.46 9.07 -9.04
C TYR A 10 -6.22 8.29 -9.47
N LEU A 11 -6.39 7.04 -9.90
CA LEU A 11 -5.28 6.24 -10.41
C LEU A 11 -4.76 6.79 -11.75
N GLU A 12 -5.66 7.09 -12.69
CA GLU A 12 -5.33 7.67 -14.00
C GLU A 12 -4.62 9.01 -13.84
N ASP A 13 -5.16 9.92 -13.03
CA ASP A 13 -4.53 11.21 -12.74
C ASP A 13 -3.15 11.05 -12.08
N GLY A 14 -3.01 10.06 -11.18
CA GLY A 14 -1.74 9.74 -10.54
C GLY A 14 -0.71 9.18 -11.52
N LEU A 15 -1.15 8.31 -12.45
CA LEU A 15 -0.31 7.78 -13.53
C LEU A 15 0.13 8.88 -14.52
N VAL A 16 -0.72 9.88 -14.78
CA VAL A 16 -0.35 11.04 -15.60
C VAL A 16 0.79 11.82 -14.95
N ASP A 17 0.69 12.12 -13.65
CA ASP A 17 1.77 12.82 -12.93
C ASP A 17 3.03 11.96 -12.80
N TRP A 18 2.86 10.65 -12.68
CA TRP A 18 3.98 9.71 -12.72
C TRP A 18 4.75 9.80 -14.04
N ASN A 19 4.04 9.74 -15.18
CA ASN A 19 4.65 9.86 -16.50
C ASN A 19 5.35 11.20 -16.68
N ARG A 20 4.79 12.30 -16.15
CA ARG A 20 5.47 13.62 -16.15
C ARG A 20 6.79 13.58 -15.37
N ALA A 21 6.83 12.89 -14.24
CA ALA A 21 8.06 12.73 -13.48
C ALA A 21 9.11 11.92 -14.25
N LEU A 22 8.70 10.86 -14.96
CA LEU A 22 9.58 10.08 -15.84
C LEU A 22 10.14 10.92 -17.00
N ASP A 23 9.27 11.69 -17.67
CA ASP A 23 9.68 12.60 -18.74
C ASP A 23 10.66 13.65 -18.21
N ALA A 24 10.43 14.18 -17.00
CA ALA A 24 11.33 15.12 -16.35
C ALA A 24 12.70 14.50 -16.05
N LYS A 25 12.77 13.24 -15.60
CA LYS A 25 14.03 12.49 -15.41
C LYS A 25 14.83 12.40 -16.71
N GLU A 26 14.18 11.99 -17.79
CA GLU A 26 14.83 11.89 -19.10
C GLU A 26 15.30 13.26 -19.63
N LEU A 27 14.49 14.31 -19.46
CA LEU A 27 14.86 15.67 -19.85
C LEU A 27 16.06 16.21 -19.05
N ILE A 28 16.11 15.95 -17.75
CA ILE A 28 17.25 16.35 -16.90
C ILE A 28 18.53 15.69 -17.40
N LYS A 29 18.51 14.37 -17.54
CA LYS A 29 19.66 13.57 -17.95
C LYS A 29 20.16 13.91 -19.36
N ASN A 30 19.24 14.01 -20.33
CA ASN A 30 19.61 14.12 -21.74
C ASN A 30 19.79 15.56 -22.21
N LYS A 31 19.19 16.55 -21.53
CA LYS A 31 19.21 17.96 -21.94
C LYS A 31 19.81 18.86 -20.88
N TYR A 32 19.23 18.94 -19.68
CA TYR A 32 19.61 19.99 -18.73
C TYR A 32 21.01 19.79 -18.13
N GLU A 33 21.43 18.55 -17.86
CA GLU A 33 22.82 18.26 -17.47
C GLU A 33 23.84 18.66 -18.54
N LYS A 34 23.50 18.47 -19.81
CA LYS A 34 24.34 18.87 -20.94
C LYS A 34 24.42 20.40 -21.02
N LEU A 35 23.29 21.09 -20.93
CA LEU A 35 23.24 22.56 -20.91
C LEU A 35 24.04 23.15 -19.75
N LEU A 36 24.03 22.50 -18.57
CA LEU A 36 24.85 22.91 -17.43
C LEU A 36 26.35 22.76 -17.73
N LYS A 37 26.77 21.63 -18.32
CA LYS A 37 28.17 21.39 -18.73
C LYS A 37 28.65 22.39 -19.78
N GLU A 38 27.75 22.83 -20.65
CA GLU A 38 28.00 23.85 -21.68
C GLU A 38 27.95 25.29 -21.13
N GLY A 39 27.62 25.48 -19.85
CA GLY A 39 27.52 26.80 -19.21
C GLY A 39 26.31 27.62 -19.64
N LEU A 40 25.31 26.98 -20.26
CA LEU A 40 24.10 27.62 -20.79
C LEU A 40 22.99 27.79 -19.76
N ILE A 41 23.03 27.03 -18.67
CA ILE A 41 22.15 27.19 -17.51
C ILE A 41 22.97 27.16 -16.21
N SER A 42 22.45 27.77 -15.15
CA SER A 42 23.08 27.73 -13.83
C SER A 42 22.77 26.43 -13.07
N LYS A 43 23.53 26.16 -12.00
CA LYS A 43 23.22 25.06 -11.07
C LYS A 43 21.85 25.25 -10.40
N GLU A 44 21.49 26.49 -10.09
CA GLU A 44 20.21 26.85 -9.48
C GLU A 44 19.04 26.57 -10.44
N GLU A 45 19.26 26.77 -11.75
CA GLU A 45 18.27 26.42 -12.77
C GLU A 45 18.10 24.90 -12.90
N LEU A 46 19.19 24.13 -12.89
CA LEU A 46 19.11 22.66 -12.87
C LEU A 46 18.33 22.16 -11.65
N GLU A 47 18.61 22.74 -10.48
CA GLU A 47 17.93 22.40 -9.23
C GLU A 47 16.42 22.68 -9.25
N ARG A 48 15.97 23.71 -9.96
CA ARG A 48 14.53 23.95 -10.17
C ARG A 48 13.87 22.82 -10.97
N TYR A 49 14.56 22.26 -11.97
CA TYR A 49 14.03 21.11 -12.71
C TYR A 49 13.96 19.87 -11.83
N GLU A 50 14.95 19.65 -10.96
CA GLU A 50 14.95 18.56 -9.99
C GLU A 50 13.77 18.67 -9.00
N TYR A 51 13.52 19.87 -8.46
CA TYR A 51 12.39 20.09 -7.55
C TYR A 51 11.03 19.90 -8.23
N ARG A 52 10.92 20.27 -9.51
CA ARG A 52 9.71 20.01 -10.29
C ARG A 52 9.45 18.52 -10.46
N LYS A 53 10.49 17.72 -10.72
CA LYS A 53 10.40 16.26 -10.78
C LYS A 53 9.93 15.66 -9.44
N ILE A 54 10.47 16.13 -8.32
CA ILE A 54 10.02 15.73 -6.97
C ILE A 54 8.54 16.10 -6.75
N TYR A 55 8.12 17.28 -7.18
CA TYR A 55 6.72 17.70 -7.11
C TYR A 55 5.80 16.76 -7.88
N ASP A 56 6.16 16.41 -9.12
CA ASP A 56 5.36 15.50 -9.95
C ASP A 56 5.26 14.11 -9.30
N LEU A 57 6.36 13.59 -8.71
CA LEU A 57 6.34 12.35 -7.91
C LEU A 57 5.41 12.42 -6.69
N GLN A 58 5.45 13.55 -5.97
CA GLN A 58 4.58 13.79 -4.82
C GLN A 58 3.10 13.81 -5.23
N GLN A 59 2.76 14.50 -6.33
CA GLN A 59 1.39 14.54 -6.85
C GLN A 59 0.91 13.15 -7.29
N ALA A 60 1.77 12.40 -7.99
CA ALA A 60 1.47 11.03 -8.40
C ALA A 60 1.11 10.14 -7.20
N THR A 61 1.98 10.11 -6.19
CA THR A 61 1.77 9.29 -4.99
C THR A 61 0.59 9.76 -4.13
N GLU A 62 0.35 11.06 -4.02
CA GLU A 62 -0.84 11.63 -3.37
C GLU A 62 -2.13 11.13 -4.02
N LYS A 63 -2.22 11.17 -5.35
CA LYS A 63 -3.42 10.76 -6.09
C LYS A 63 -3.63 9.25 -6.06
N ILE A 64 -2.58 8.47 -6.31
CA ILE A 64 -2.64 7.01 -6.25
C ILE A 64 -3.06 6.55 -4.86
N SER A 65 -2.47 7.12 -3.79
CA SER A 65 -2.85 6.77 -2.42
C SER A 65 -4.29 7.13 -2.08
N LYS A 66 -4.82 8.27 -2.55
CA LYS A 66 -6.25 8.60 -2.41
C LYS A 66 -7.14 7.55 -3.07
N GLY A 67 -6.80 7.11 -4.28
CA GLY A 67 -7.47 5.98 -4.93
C GLY A 67 -7.41 4.71 -4.10
N LEU A 68 -6.22 4.32 -3.65
CA LEU A 68 -6.02 3.13 -2.83
C LEU A 68 -6.72 3.20 -1.46
N LEU A 69 -6.86 4.39 -0.87
CA LEU A 69 -7.63 4.64 0.36
C LEU A 69 -9.16 4.53 0.16
N LEU A 70 -9.67 4.28 -1.05
CA LEU A 70 -11.06 3.84 -1.23
C LEU A 70 -11.24 2.35 -0.90
N ILE A 71 -10.18 1.56 -1.03
CA ILE A 71 -10.22 0.09 -0.94
C ILE A 71 -9.34 -0.49 0.18
N TYR A 72 -8.61 0.36 0.89
CA TYR A 72 -7.60 -0.03 1.89
C TYR A 72 -8.11 -0.91 3.03
N ALA A 73 -9.33 -0.67 3.54
CA ALA A 73 -9.88 -1.50 4.60
C ALA A 73 -10.10 -2.95 4.13
N GLY A 74 -10.56 -3.12 2.89
CA GLY A 74 -10.66 -4.43 2.26
C GLY A 74 -9.28 -5.08 2.10
N ILE A 75 -8.31 -4.36 1.54
CA ILE A 75 -6.96 -4.88 1.28
C ILE A 75 -6.26 -5.32 2.59
N ILE A 76 -6.33 -4.51 3.65
CA ILE A 76 -5.61 -4.81 4.90
C ILE A 76 -6.30 -5.93 5.71
N LEU A 77 -7.63 -5.97 5.74
CA LEU A 77 -8.38 -6.89 6.61
C LEU A 77 -8.67 -8.24 5.94
N LEU A 78 -8.87 -8.28 4.62
CA LEU A 78 -9.12 -9.51 3.87
C LEU A 78 -8.13 -10.65 4.18
N PRO A 79 -6.80 -10.45 4.18
CA PRO A 79 -5.87 -11.52 4.52
C PRO A 79 -6.04 -12.02 5.97
N PHE A 80 -6.38 -11.14 6.92
CA PHE A 80 -6.66 -11.56 8.30
C PHE A 80 -7.89 -12.45 8.34
N LEU A 81 -8.97 -12.05 7.66
CA LEU A 81 -10.23 -12.81 7.58
C LEU A 81 -10.01 -14.18 6.94
N ILE A 82 -9.24 -14.25 5.85
CA ILE A 82 -8.89 -15.51 5.18
C ILE A 82 -8.15 -16.45 6.14
N VAL A 83 -7.09 -15.97 6.80
CA VAL A 83 -6.29 -16.81 7.71
C VAL A 83 -7.09 -17.21 8.95
N ALA A 84 -7.94 -16.33 9.48
CA ALA A 84 -8.83 -16.65 10.60
C ALA A 84 -9.81 -17.77 10.25
N GLU A 85 -10.40 -17.74 9.06
CA GLU A 85 -11.31 -18.79 8.61
C GLU A 85 -10.57 -20.12 8.35
N ILE A 86 -9.40 -20.09 7.69
CA ILE A 86 -8.59 -21.28 7.41
C ILE A 86 -8.17 -22.01 8.69
N ARG A 87 -7.70 -21.25 9.68
CA ARG A 87 -7.24 -21.81 10.96
C ARG A 87 -8.36 -22.33 11.83
N ASN A 88 -9.60 -22.25 11.32
CA ASN A 88 -10.80 -22.73 11.97
C ASN A 88 -10.83 -22.25 13.41
N PHE A 89 -10.73 -20.92 13.56
CA PHE A 89 -10.82 -20.21 14.83
C PHE A 89 -11.89 -20.89 15.65
N ASP A 90 -11.45 -21.70 16.62
CA ASP A 90 -12.29 -22.67 17.30
C ASP A 90 -13.59 -21.95 17.67
N VAL A 91 -14.75 -22.52 17.32
CA VAL A 91 -16.12 -21.92 17.32
C VAL A 91 -16.51 -21.25 18.67
N ARG A 92 -15.60 -21.24 19.64
CA ARG A 92 -15.60 -20.64 20.97
C ARG A 92 -15.41 -19.12 21.03
N HIS A 93 -14.92 -18.45 19.99
CA HIS A 93 -14.67 -16.98 20.01
C HIS A 93 -15.54 -16.12 19.06
N PRO A 94 -16.84 -16.43 18.83
CA PRO A 94 -17.67 -15.73 17.84
C PRO A 94 -17.87 -14.26 18.19
N ARG A 95 -17.84 -13.91 19.49
CA ARG A 95 -17.99 -12.53 19.94
C ARG A 95 -16.79 -11.65 19.58
N GLU A 96 -15.57 -12.16 19.74
CA GLU A 96 -14.34 -11.44 19.39
C GLU A 96 -14.22 -11.28 17.87
N MET A 97 -14.55 -12.33 17.10
CA MET A 97 -14.61 -12.23 15.64
C MET A 97 -15.68 -11.24 15.17
N GLN A 98 -16.85 -11.23 15.81
CA GLN A 98 -17.88 -10.25 15.53
C GLN A 98 -17.42 -8.82 15.87
N GLU A 99 -16.65 -8.62 16.95
CA GLU A 99 -16.07 -7.31 17.27
C GLU A 99 -15.06 -6.85 16.20
N ILE A 100 -14.23 -7.76 15.69
CA ILE A 100 -13.31 -7.47 14.58
C ILE A 100 -14.11 -7.18 13.30
N LEU A 101 -15.12 -7.99 12.97
CA LEU A 101 -15.98 -7.79 11.80
C LEU A 101 -16.78 -6.49 11.89
N ASN A 102 -17.31 -6.14 13.06
CA ASN A 102 -18.02 -4.87 13.27
C ASN A 102 -17.05 -3.69 13.19
N SER A 103 -15.83 -3.84 13.70
CA SER A 103 -14.79 -2.81 13.58
C SER A 103 -14.35 -2.67 12.13
N ALA A 104 -14.14 -3.78 11.43
CA ALA A 104 -13.83 -3.86 10.01
C ALA A 104 -14.93 -3.22 9.17
N GLU A 105 -16.19 -3.58 9.40
CA GLU A 105 -17.35 -3.00 8.75
C GLU A 105 -17.44 -1.50 9.04
N LYS A 106 -17.18 -1.07 10.27
CA LYS A 106 -17.09 0.36 10.60
C LYS A 106 -15.94 1.01 9.85
N PHE A 107 -14.78 0.38 9.73
CA PHE A 107 -13.65 0.90 8.95
C PHE A 107 -13.96 0.94 7.46
N ILE A 108 -14.63 -0.06 6.89
CA ILE A 108 -15.09 -0.10 5.49
C ILE A 108 -16.14 0.97 5.25
N ARG A 109 -17.13 1.12 6.14
CA ARG A 109 -18.14 2.21 6.08
C ARG A 109 -17.51 3.58 6.29
N LYS A 110 -16.44 3.67 7.08
CA LYS A 110 -15.59 4.86 7.24
C LYS A 110 -14.50 4.97 6.17
N SER A 111 -14.36 3.99 5.28
CA SER A 111 -13.47 4.04 4.12
C SER A 111 -14.17 4.93 3.10
N ILE A 112 -14.17 6.19 3.49
CA ILE A 112 -14.32 7.42 2.75
C ILE A 112 -15.44 7.42 1.70
N ASP A 113 -16.56 8.06 2.07
CA ASP A 113 -17.44 8.71 1.09
C ASP A 113 -16.61 9.68 0.24
N LEU A 114 -16.94 9.84 -1.03
CA LEU A 114 -16.20 10.69 -1.98
C LEU A 114 -15.92 12.10 -1.42
N ASN A 115 -16.89 12.67 -0.71
CA ASN A 115 -16.79 13.98 -0.07
C ASN A 115 -15.70 14.05 1.00
N ASP A 116 -15.35 12.94 1.61
CA ASP A 116 -14.35 12.85 2.67
C ASP A 116 -12.93 12.62 2.10
N ILE A 117 -12.79 12.14 0.85
CA ILE A 117 -11.48 11.99 0.17
C ILE A 117 -10.95 13.34 -0.28
N GLU A 118 -11.82 14.20 -0.80
CA GLU A 118 -11.44 15.57 -1.17
C GLU A 118 -10.95 16.35 0.06
N LYS A 119 -11.53 16.08 1.24
CA LYS A 119 -11.13 16.69 2.51
C LYS A 119 -9.77 16.21 3.03
N LEU A 120 -9.22 15.11 2.49
CA LEU A 120 -7.88 14.63 2.88
C LEU A 120 -6.76 15.62 2.48
N GLY A 121 -7.02 16.53 1.53
CA GLY A 121 -6.03 17.52 1.11
C GLY A 121 -4.75 16.88 0.58
N HIS A 122 -3.58 17.43 0.91
CA HIS A 122 -2.28 16.98 0.42
C HIS A 122 -1.55 15.97 1.33
N GLU A 123 -2.17 15.56 2.44
CA GLU A 123 -1.59 14.61 3.40
C GLU A 123 -2.54 13.41 3.62
N PRO A 124 -2.86 12.63 2.55
CA PRO A 124 -3.93 11.64 2.58
C PRO A 124 -3.67 10.50 3.57
N VAL A 125 -2.42 10.11 3.80
CA VAL A 125 -2.09 9.05 4.77
C VAL A 125 -2.33 9.55 6.19
N LYS A 126 -1.81 10.73 6.51
CA LYS A 126 -1.89 11.33 7.85
C LYS A 126 -3.31 11.66 8.31
N VAL A 127 -4.19 12.07 7.40
CA VAL A 127 -5.57 12.47 7.72
C VAL A 127 -6.54 11.27 7.70
N SER A 128 -6.16 10.15 7.10
CA SER A 128 -6.99 8.95 7.04
C SER A 128 -7.08 8.16 8.37
N ASN A 129 -8.01 7.21 8.45
CA ASN A 129 -8.12 6.26 9.57
C ASN A 129 -7.14 5.06 9.44
N LEU A 130 -6.07 5.20 8.65
CA LEU A 130 -5.16 4.09 8.36
C LEU A 130 -4.38 3.64 9.59
N LYS A 131 -4.04 4.57 10.49
CA LYS A 131 -3.37 4.27 11.75
C LYS A 131 -4.20 3.31 12.59
N GLU A 132 -5.47 3.65 12.87
CA GLU A 132 -6.29 2.80 13.72
C GLU A 132 -6.57 1.44 13.07
N LEU A 133 -6.64 1.39 11.74
CA LEU A 133 -6.78 0.13 11.01
C LEU A 133 -5.53 -0.75 11.13
N LEU A 134 -4.33 -0.18 11.02
CA LEU A 134 -3.07 -0.91 11.21
C LEU A 134 -2.92 -1.40 12.65
N GLU A 135 -3.32 -0.58 13.64
CA GLU A 135 -3.36 -0.95 15.06
C GLU A 135 -4.33 -2.13 15.32
N LEU A 136 -5.54 -2.08 14.76
CA LEU A 136 -6.50 -3.18 14.87
C LEU A 136 -5.96 -4.45 14.22
N THR A 137 -5.41 -4.33 13.01
CA THR A 137 -4.96 -5.48 12.21
C THR A 137 -3.74 -6.15 12.84
N GLN A 138 -2.75 -5.39 13.32
CA GLN A 138 -1.60 -5.96 14.05
C GLN A 138 -2.04 -6.65 15.35
N HIS A 139 -3.00 -6.07 16.08
CA HIS A 139 -3.52 -6.66 17.30
C HIS A 139 -4.15 -8.01 16.96
N SER A 140 -4.91 -8.03 15.87
CA SER A 140 -5.63 -9.21 15.43
C SER A 140 -4.68 -10.33 15.01
N TYR A 141 -3.67 -10.05 14.19
CA TYR A 141 -2.64 -11.05 13.84
C TYR A 141 -1.90 -11.61 15.05
N ARG A 142 -1.51 -10.75 15.99
CA ARG A 142 -0.73 -11.14 17.17
C ARG A 142 -1.55 -11.95 18.16
N ARG A 143 -2.72 -11.43 18.55
CA ARG A 143 -3.55 -12.02 19.60
C ARG A 143 -4.27 -13.27 19.13
N TYR A 144 -4.80 -13.23 17.91
CA TYR A 144 -5.72 -14.26 17.44
C TYR A 144 -5.00 -15.32 16.61
N LEU A 145 -4.13 -14.92 15.67
CA LEU A 145 -3.47 -15.87 14.78
C LEU A 145 -2.08 -16.32 15.26
N GLY A 146 -1.53 -15.66 16.29
CA GLY A 146 -0.16 -15.90 16.75
C GLY A 146 0.91 -15.55 15.71
N ILE A 147 0.55 -14.82 14.64
CA ILE A 147 1.47 -14.45 13.56
C ILE A 147 2.19 -13.15 13.95
N THR A 148 3.33 -13.30 14.61
CA THR A 148 4.04 -12.15 15.20
C THR A 148 4.82 -11.33 14.17
N ASP A 149 5.34 -11.94 13.11
CA ASP A 149 6.19 -11.23 12.13
C ASP A 149 5.37 -10.24 11.28
N LEU A 150 4.20 -10.66 10.81
CA LEU A 150 3.27 -9.77 10.12
C LEU A 150 2.77 -8.64 11.03
N ALA A 151 2.47 -8.93 12.29
CA ALA A 151 2.10 -7.90 13.26
C ALA A 151 3.23 -6.88 13.49
N LYS A 152 4.50 -7.32 13.55
CA LYS A 152 5.67 -6.42 13.65
C LYS A 152 5.85 -5.58 12.38
N CYS A 153 5.64 -6.16 11.20
CA CYS A 153 5.67 -5.42 9.94
C CYS A 153 4.63 -4.29 9.95
N LEU A 154 3.36 -4.60 10.22
CA LEU A 154 2.28 -3.60 10.26
C LEU A 154 2.54 -2.51 11.30
N LYS A 155 3.10 -2.87 12.46
CA LYS A 155 3.51 -1.90 13.48
C LYS A 155 4.66 -0.99 13.01
N SER A 156 5.61 -1.53 12.24
CA SER A 156 6.71 -0.73 11.71
C SER A 156 6.22 0.30 10.69
N ILE A 157 5.23 -0.09 9.87
CA ILE A 157 4.53 0.81 8.95
C ILE A 157 3.78 1.90 9.73
N GLU A 158 2.97 1.51 10.72
CA GLU A 158 2.23 2.43 11.60
C GLU A 158 3.16 3.47 12.26
N ASN A 159 4.28 3.01 12.82
CA ASN A 159 5.28 3.88 13.44
C ASN A 159 5.88 4.86 12.42
N PHE A 160 6.13 4.42 11.19
CA PHE A 160 6.70 5.29 10.16
C PHE A 160 5.72 6.36 9.70
N ILE A 161 4.47 5.98 9.39
CA ILE A 161 3.47 6.94 8.89
C ILE A 161 3.11 8.01 9.93
N THR A 162 3.18 7.66 11.22
CA THR A 162 2.93 8.57 12.35
C THR A 162 4.19 9.26 12.89
N SER A 163 5.36 8.93 12.34
CA SER A 163 6.62 9.49 12.81
C SER A 163 6.74 10.99 12.48
N SER A 164 7.55 11.68 13.28
CA SER A 164 7.91 13.07 13.00
C SER A 164 8.76 13.17 11.73
N LEU A 165 8.76 14.35 11.11
CA LEU A 165 9.47 14.60 9.85
C LEU A 165 10.95 14.21 9.89
N LYS A 166 11.63 14.40 11.04
CA LYS A 166 13.04 14.03 11.26
C LYS A 166 13.34 12.54 11.07
N ASN A 167 12.32 11.70 11.24
CA ASN A 167 12.42 10.25 11.15
C ASN A 167 11.94 9.71 9.79
N LYS A 168 11.37 10.56 8.92
CA LYS A 168 10.97 10.18 7.57
C LYS A 168 12.20 10.19 6.65
N LYS A 169 12.93 9.08 6.62
CA LYS A 169 14.13 8.89 5.79
C LYS A 169 13.95 7.72 4.83
N TRP A 170 14.50 7.83 3.63
CA TRP A 170 14.48 6.76 2.63
C TRP A 170 15.01 5.44 3.19
N LYS A 171 16.14 5.49 3.90
CA LYS A 171 16.75 4.30 4.52
C LYS A 171 15.77 3.57 5.45
N THR A 172 15.05 4.31 6.31
CA THR A 172 14.09 3.74 7.26
C THR A 172 12.90 3.14 6.52
N LEU A 173 12.36 3.83 5.52
CA LEU A 173 11.31 3.30 4.65
C LEU A 173 11.76 1.96 4.03
N TRP A 174 12.95 1.93 3.44
CA TRP A 174 13.46 0.76 2.73
C TRP A 174 13.73 -0.44 3.65
N GLU A 175 14.19 -0.19 4.87
CA GLU A 175 14.34 -1.23 5.91
C GLU A 175 12.99 -1.86 6.27
N ILE A 176 11.92 -1.06 6.36
CA ILE A 176 10.56 -1.54 6.61
C ILE A 176 10.11 -2.42 5.43
N VAL A 177 10.25 -1.93 4.19
CA VAL A 177 9.87 -2.68 2.97
C VAL A 177 10.54 -4.06 2.95
N LYS A 178 11.86 -4.12 3.14
CA LYS A 178 12.62 -5.38 3.17
C LYS A 178 12.19 -6.33 4.28
N THR A 179 11.84 -5.81 5.45
CA THR A 179 11.42 -6.61 6.60
C THR A 179 10.01 -7.17 6.37
N CYS A 180 9.12 -6.32 5.87
CA CYS A 180 7.74 -6.67 5.53
C CYS A 180 7.66 -7.69 4.40
N GLU A 181 8.51 -7.56 3.37
CA GLU A 181 8.58 -8.49 2.24
C GLU A 181 8.77 -9.95 2.65
N LYS A 182 9.49 -10.21 3.76
CA LYS A 182 9.69 -11.56 4.28
C LYS A 182 8.54 -12.06 5.16
N SER A 183 7.69 -11.15 5.61
CA SER A 183 6.61 -11.42 6.57
C SER A 183 5.28 -11.75 5.88
N PHE A 184 5.08 -11.24 4.66
CA PHE A 184 3.97 -11.61 3.79
C PHE A 184 4.34 -12.90 3.06
N ASN A 185 3.70 -14.02 3.45
CA ASN A 185 3.83 -15.31 2.77
C ASN A 185 2.50 -16.06 2.89
N PHE A 186 1.43 -15.50 2.32
CA PHE A 186 0.11 -16.14 2.36
C PHE A 186 0.07 -17.41 1.53
N SER A 187 0.95 -17.52 0.52
CA SER A 187 1.06 -18.72 -0.31
C SER A 187 1.32 -20.01 0.50
N GLN A 188 1.93 -19.90 1.69
CA GLN A 188 2.15 -21.03 2.60
C GLN A 188 0.84 -21.65 3.12
N PHE A 189 -0.24 -20.89 3.17
CA PHE A 189 -1.55 -21.36 3.63
C PHE A 189 -2.33 -22.15 2.56
N SER A 190 -1.79 -22.27 1.34
CA SER A 190 -2.44 -23.00 0.24
C SER A 190 -2.83 -24.44 0.60
N GLN A 191 -1.98 -25.15 1.33
CA GLN A 191 -2.27 -26.52 1.77
C GLN A 191 -3.40 -26.58 2.80
N GLU A 192 -3.43 -25.61 3.72
CA GLU A 192 -4.46 -25.52 4.75
C GLU A 192 -5.83 -25.19 4.13
N VAL A 193 -5.86 -24.31 3.12
CA VAL A 193 -7.06 -24.04 2.31
C VAL A 193 -7.53 -25.31 1.59
N LEU A 194 -6.62 -26.04 0.92
CA LEU A 194 -6.98 -27.27 0.22
C LEU A 194 -7.52 -28.34 1.17
N GLN A 195 -6.95 -28.46 2.38
CA GLN A 195 -7.45 -29.37 3.40
C GLN A 195 -8.82 -28.94 3.93
N PHE A 196 -9.08 -27.64 4.05
CA PHE A 196 -10.41 -27.12 4.40
C PHE A 196 -11.45 -27.45 3.32
N LEU A 197 -11.14 -27.21 2.05
CA LEU A 197 -12.02 -27.54 0.92
C LEU A 197 -12.29 -29.06 0.81
N LYS A 198 -11.27 -29.91 1.07
CA LYS A 198 -11.45 -31.37 1.11
C LYS A 198 -12.45 -31.79 2.19
N ARG A 199 -12.35 -31.22 3.38
CA ARG A 199 -13.28 -31.48 4.49
C ARG A 199 -14.71 -31.07 4.15
N CYS A 200 -14.86 -29.91 3.49
CA CYS A 200 -16.15 -29.41 3.01
C CYS A 200 -16.87 -30.41 2.09
N ILE A 201 -16.19 -30.98 1.10
CA ILE A 201 -16.79 -31.97 0.16
C ILE A 201 -17.00 -33.34 0.82
N SER A 202 -16.20 -33.68 1.84
CA SER A 202 -16.26 -34.97 2.55
C SER A 202 -17.43 -35.07 3.54
N GLY A 203 -18.34 -34.09 3.57
CA GLY A 203 -19.55 -34.13 4.40
C GLY A 203 -19.44 -33.47 5.78
N ASP A 204 -18.40 -32.67 6.02
CA ASP A 204 -18.32 -31.81 7.22
C ASP A 204 -19.24 -30.59 7.03
N GLU A 205 -20.55 -30.77 7.32
CA GLU A 205 -21.60 -29.77 7.08
C GLU A 205 -21.33 -28.41 7.74
N GLU A 206 -20.61 -28.38 8.86
CA GLU A 206 -20.37 -27.15 9.63
C GLU A 206 -19.29 -26.27 8.99
N ALA A 207 -18.25 -26.89 8.40
CA ALA A 207 -17.25 -26.21 7.58
C ALA A 207 -17.85 -25.71 6.24
N CYS A 208 -18.76 -26.50 5.66
CA CYS A 208 -19.30 -26.28 4.31
C CYS A 208 -20.38 -25.18 4.24
N LYS A 209 -21.22 -25.04 5.29
CA LYS A 209 -22.31 -24.05 5.35
C LYS A 209 -21.87 -22.60 5.17
N LYS A 210 -20.59 -22.28 5.42
CA LYS A 210 -20.07 -20.92 5.39
C LYS A 210 -19.58 -20.45 4.02
N LEU A 211 -19.24 -21.37 3.11
CA LEU A 211 -18.59 -21.01 1.84
C LEU A 211 -19.55 -20.51 0.76
N ASN A 212 -20.85 -20.83 0.85
CA ASN A 212 -21.86 -20.50 -0.17
C ASN A 212 -21.40 -20.81 -1.62
N LEU A 213 -20.70 -21.93 -1.80
CA LEU A 213 -20.20 -22.43 -3.08
C LEU A 213 -20.82 -23.80 -3.38
N SER A 214 -21.04 -24.12 -4.65
CA SER A 214 -21.51 -25.45 -5.05
C SER A 214 -20.41 -26.49 -4.92
N ASP A 215 -20.78 -27.75 -4.65
CA ASP A 215 -19.84 -28.88 -4.59
C ASP A 215 -19.00 -29.02 -5.87
N GLU A 216 -19.59 -28.70 -7.03
CA GLU A 216 -18.89 -28.68 -8.32
C GLU A 216 -17.75 -27.65 -8.34
N LYS A 217 -17.99 -26.44 -7.83
CA LYS A 217 -16.94 -25.39 -7.73
C LYS A 217 -15.86 -25.78 -6.73
N LEU A 218 -16.24 -26.36 -5.60
CA LEU A 218 -15.30 -26.85 -4.59
C LEU A 218 -14.43 -27.98 -5.16
N SER A 219 -15.03 -28.91 -5.92
CA SER A 219 -14.34 -30.04 -6.56
C SER A 219 -13.35 -29.52 -7.60
N ASN A 220 -13.76 -28.57 -8.43
CA ASN A 220 -12.89 -27.95 -9.44
C ASN A 220 -11.67 -27.26 -8.81
N LEU A 221 -11.83 -26.58 -7.66
CA LEU A 221 -10.72 -25.97 -6.92
C LEU A 221 -9.75 -27.02 -6.35
N LEU A 222 -10.25 -28.19 -5.94
CA LEU A 222 -9.42 -29.30 -5.46
C LEU A 222 -8.66 -30.00 -6.59
N GLU A 223 -9.27 -30.13 -7.76
CA GLU A 223 -8.63 -30.65 -8.97
C GLU A 223 -7.60 -29.67 -9.54
N ASN A 224 -7.77 -28.37 -9.29
CA ASN A 224 -6.90 -27.29 -9.75
C ASN A 224 -6.27 -26.51 -8.58
N PRO A 225 -5.43 -27.16 -7.74
CA PRO A 225 -4.88 -26.55 -6.52
C PRO A 225 -3.99 -25.33 -6.78
N TYR A 226 -3.45 -25.21 -8.00
CA TYR A 226 -2.67 -24.05 -8.43
C TYR A 226 -3.48 -22.75 -8.41
N ILE A 227 -4.80 -22.80 -8.63
CA ILE A 227 -5.69 -21.62 -8.62
C ILE A 227 -5.70 -20.96 -7.24
N ILE A 228 -5.73 -21.76 -6.18
CA ILE A 228 -5.72 -21.29 -4.80
C ILE A 228 -4.37 -20.65 -4.48
N ARG A 229 -3.29 -21.34 -4.83
CA ARG A 229 -1.94 -20.82 -4.60
C ARG A 229 -1.71 -19.51 -5.36
N PHE A 230 -2.13 -19.44 -6.62
CA PHE A 230 -2.05 -18.24 -7.44
C PHE A 230 -2.87 -17.10 -6.83
N SER A 231 -4.12 -17.35 -6.41
CA SER A 231 -4.97 -16.35 -5.76
C SER A 231 -4.33 -15.78 -4.49
N LEU A 232 -3.69 -16.62 -3.67
CA LEU A 232 -2.98 -16.19 -2.47
C LEU A 232 -1.74 -15.35 -2.80
N ILE A 233 -0.97 -15.73 -3.83
CA ILE A 233 0.19 -14.95 -4.31
C ILE A 233 -0.26 -13.57 -4.81
N MET A 234 -1.34 -13.52 -5.59
CA MET A 234 -1.88 -12.26 -6.11
C MET A 234 -2.34 -11.34 -4.97
N ALA A 235 -3.09 -11.88 -4.00
CA ALA A 235 -3.50 -11.12 -2.82
C ALA A 235 -2.28 -10.59 -2.04
N GLU A 236 -1.26 -11.43 -1.84
CA GLU A 236 -0.02 -11.07 -1.19
C GLU A 236 0.70 -9.90 -1.90
N SER A 237 0.85 -9.97 -3.22
CA SER A 237 1.47 -8.90 -4.02
C SER A 237 0.67 -7.60 -3.91
N SER A 238 -0.65 -7.66 -4.07
CA SER A 238 -1.51 -6.47 -4.01
C SER A 238 -1.48 -5.79 -2.64
N ILE A 239 -1.45 -6.56 -1.54
CA ILE A 239 -1.35 -5.99 -0.18
C ILE A 239 0.00 -5.32 0.02
N LYS A 240 1.06 -5.95 -0.47
CA LYS A 240 2.41 -5.43 -0.34
C LYS A 240 2.59 -4.14 -1.14
N GLU A 241 2.17 -4.14 -2.41
CA GLU A 241 2.17 -2.94 -3.26
C GLU A 241 1.37 -1.80 -2.63
N PHE A 242 0.22 -2.11 -2.04
CA PHE A 242 -0.57 -1.14 -1.29
C PHE A 242 0.22 -0.53 -0.12
N LEU A 243 0.85 -1.37 0.72
CA LEU A 243 1.61 -0.89 1.89
C LEU A 243 2.86 -0.10 1.49
N ASP A 244 3.54 -0.55 0.44
CA ASP A 244 4.68 0.12 -0.17
C ASP A 244 4.27 1.52 -0.67
N MET A 245 3.12 1.64 -1.34
CA MET A 245 2.55 2.93 -1.77
C MET A 245 2.21 3.85 -0.60
N ILE A 246 1.65 3.32 0.49
CA ILE A 246 1.36 4.09 1.71
C ILE A 246 2.65 4.65 2.32
N LEU A 247 3.69 3.82 2.44
CA LEU A 247 4.99 4.24 2.97
C LEU A 247 5.59 5.36 2.10
N LEU A 248 5.59 5.17 0.79
CA LEU A 248 6.14 6.15 -0.15
C LEU A 248 5.37 7.47 -0.10
N THR A 249 4.03 7.40 -0.10
CA THR A 249 3.19 8.59 0.02
C THR A 249 3.47 9.32 1.33
N SER A 250 3.56 8.60 2.45
CA SER A 250 3.82 9.20 3.75
C SER A 250 5.21 9.83 3.85
N TYR A 251 6.17 9.34 3.06
CA TYR A 251 7.51 9.92 2.95
C TYR A 251 7.51 11.21 2.12
N LEU A 252 6.71 11.29 1.06
CA LEU A 252 6.67 12.44 0.14
C LEU A 252 5.64 13.53 0.51
N GLU A 253 4.54 13.18 1.19
CA GLU A 253 3.46 14.12 1.57
C GLU A 253 3.94 15.41 2.25
N PRO A 254 4.98 15.44 3.12
CA PRO A 254 5.39 16.66 3.81
C PRO A 254 6.03 17.70 2.87
N LEU A 255 6.39 17.31 1.65
CA LEU A 255 6.97 18.17 0.62
C LEU A 255 5.93 18.84 -0.29
N SER A 256 4.64 18.51 -0.15
CA SER A 256 3.53 19.04 -0.97
C SER A 256 3.44 20.57 -0.98
N THR A 257 3.76 21.24 0.12
CA THR A 257 3.77 22.71 0.22
C THR A 257 5.12 23.35 -0.08
N ALA A 258 6.23 22.61 0.10
CA ALA A 258 7.59 23.14 -0.07
C ALA A 258 7.99 23.25 -1.56
N SER A 259 7.51 22.33 -2.37
CA SER A 259 7.86 22.20 -3.79
C SER A 259 7.09 23.17 -4.70
N ARG A 260 5.91 23.66 -4.30
CA ARG A 260 5.10 24.62 -5.10
C ARG A 260 5.60 26.07 -5.09
N TYR A 261 6.28 26.53 -4.04
CA TYR A 261 6.43 27.98 -3.84
C TYR A 261 7.82 28.48 -3.46
N SER A 262 8.83 27.63 -3.26
CA SER A 262 10.16 28.09 -2.79
C SER A 262 10.09 28.98 -1.53
N VAL A 263 9.01 28.88 -0.76
CA VAL A 263 8.76 29.67 0.47
C VAL A 263 9.40 28.95 1.65
N SER A 264 10.13 29.72 2.48
CA SER A 264 10.82 29.35 3.72
C SER A 264 10.70 27.87 4.12
N ILE A 265 11.53 27.03 3.50
CA ILE A 265 11.68 25.62 3.88
C ILE A 265 12.43 25.62 5.22
N ASP A 266 11.78 25.14 6.28
CA ASP A 266 12.45 24.90 7.56
C ASP A 266 13.57 23.85 7.39
N ASN A 267 14.55 23.83 8.29
CA ASN A 267 15.70 22.95 8.15
C ASN A 267 15.30 21.45 8.05
N THR A 268 14.21 21.03 8.68
CA THR A 268 13.81 19.63 8.68
C THR A 268 13.19 19.23 7.34
N ARG A 269 12.39 20.10 6.72
CA ARG A 269 11.90 19.89 5.35
C ARG A 269 13.02 19.96 4.32
N ARG A 270 14.05 20.78 4.54
CA ARG A 270 15.22 20.84 3.66
C ARG A 270 16.01 19.53 3.73
N GLU A 271 16.22 19.00 4.93
CA GLU A 271 16.85 17.68 5.11
C GLU A 271 16.06 16.57 4.40
N LEU A 272 14.73 16.55 4.52
CA LEU A 272 13.91 15.59 3.77
C LEU A 272 14.02 15.79 2.25
N LEU A 273 14.01 17.04 1.78
CA LEU A 273 14.11 17.33 0.35
C LEU A 273 15.43 16.84 -0.25
N GLU A 274 16.55 17.02 0.46
CA GLU A 274 17.85 16.49 0.03
C GLU A 274 17.88 14.95 0.09
N ASP A 275 17.33 14.33 1.14
CA ASP A 275 17.20 12.86 1.22
C ASP A 275 16.38 12.29 0.05
N VAL A 276 15.28 12.96 -0.32
CA VAL A 276 14.48 12.60 -1.50
C VAL A 276 15.30 12.78 -2.77
N LYS A 277 16.00 13.91 -2.92
CA LYS A 277 16.83 14.23 -4.10
C LYS A 277 17.93 13.19 -4.33
N GLU A 278 18.60 12.77 -3.27
CA GLU A 278 19.64 11.72 -3.33
C GLU A 278 19.07 10.35 -3.73
N ASN A 279 17.78 10.10 -3.48
CA ASN A 279 17.15 8.80 -3.69
C ASN A 279 16.09 8.78 -4.80
N GLN A 280 16.01 9.81 -5.65
CA GLN A 280 14.95 9.92 -6.67
C GLN A 280 14.93 8.75 -7.65
N ASP A 281 16.09 8.25 -8.08
CA ASP A 281 16.15 7.08 -8.96
C ASP A 281 15.63 5.82 -8.26
N ASN A 282 15.89 5.68 -6.95
CA ASN A 282 15.35 4.60 -6.13
C ASN A 282 13.83 4.74 -5.95
N ILE A 283 13.32 5.95 -5.78
CA ILE A 283 11.89 6.24 -5.67
C ILE A 283 11.18 5.97 -7.00
N MET A 284 11.79 6.33 -8.12
CA MET A 284 11.23 6.05 -9.45
C MET A 284 11.22 4.55 -9.75
N SER A 285 12.32 3.85 -9.47
CA SER A 285 12.39 2.40 -9.61
C SER A 285 11.47 1.64 -8.63
N PHE A 286 11.09 2.26 -7.52
CA PHE A 286 10.11 1.71 -6.58
C PHE A 286 8.75 1.44 -7.24
N LEU A 287 8.37 2.22 -8.26
CA LEU A 287 7.10 2.08 -8.99
C LEU A 287 7.26 1.72 -10.48
N GLU A 288 8.45 1.86 -11.08
CA GLU A 288 8.80 1.31 -12.42
C GLU A 288 8.92 -0.23 -12.43
N VAL A 289 8.53 -0.85 -11.32
CA VAL A 289 8.04 -2.22 -11.17
C VAL A 289 9.06 -3.28 -10.77
N LYS A 290 8.61 -4.12 -9.82
CA LYS A 290 8.88 -5.56 -9.78
C LYS A 290 8.25 -6.30 -11.00
N ASN A 291 8.38 -5.75 -12.22
CA ASN A 291 7.94 -6.38 -13.49
C ASN A 291 9.13 -7.01 -14.22
N THR A 292 10.25 -7.20 -13.54
CA THR A 292 11.32 -8.04 -14.06
C THR A 292 11.17 -9.44 -13.48
N ASP A 293 10.88 -10.36 -14.39
CA ASP A 293 10.99 -11.82 -14.30
C ASP A 293 9.71 -12.59 -13.93
N TYR A 294 8.77 -12.63 -14.90
CA TYR A 294 7.97 -13.83 -15.17
C TYR A 294 8.37 -14.42 -16.52
#